data_AF-A0A357N1I0-F1
#
_entry.id   AF-A0A357N1I0-F1
#
_cell.length_a   1.000
_cell.length_b   1.000
_cell.length_c   1.000
_cell.angle_alpha   90.00
_cell.angle_beta   90.00
_cell.angle_gamma   90.00
#
_symmetry.space_group_name_H-M   'P 1'
#
loop_
_entity.id
_entity.type
_entity.pdbx_description
1 polymer ?
#
loop_
_entity_poly.entity_id
_entity_poly.type
_entity_poly.pdbx_seq_one_letter_code
_entity_poly.pdbx_strand_id
1 'polypeptide(L)'
;MAAQQTYRLFEVALKERRVLSPSLHRLVFTGADVARMKTEGPDQRIKVFFPLPGQDAPDVPSGEDWYARYRELADDQRPPMRTYTLR
;
A
#
# COMPACT_ATOMS: atom_id res chain seq x y z
N MET A 1 -9.58 -21.53 15.85
CA MET A 1 -9.44 -20.07 15.66
C MET A 1 -8.75 -19.87 14.32
N ALA A 2 -9.44 -19.32 13.31
CA ALA A 2 -8.80 -19.03 12.03
C ALA A 2 -7.70 -17.97 12.25
N ALA A 3 -6.53 -18.15 11.63
CA ALA A 3 -5.48 -17.14 11.68
C ALA A 3 -6.03 -15.83 11.09
N GLN A 4 -6.10 -14.78 11.90
CA GLN A 4 -6.50 -13.47 11.41
C GLN A 4 -5.35 -12.93 10.56
N GLN A 5 -5.55 -12.83 9.25
CA GLN A 5 -4.64 -12.10 8.37
C GLN A 5 -4.42 -10.69 8.94
N THR A 6 -3.21 -10.42 9.41
CA THR A 6 -2.85 -9.17 10.09
C THR A 6 -2.62 -8.05 9.07
N TYR A 7 -2.23 -8.40 7.85
CA TYR A 7 -2.01 -7.47 6.74
C TYR A 7 -2.74 -7.97 5.49
N ARG A 8 -3.37 -7.04 4.77
CA ARG A 8 -4.05 -7.29 3.50
C ARG A 8 -3.61 -6.24 2.49
N LEU A 9 -3.44 -6.65 1.24
CA LEU A 9 -3.25 -5.73 0.12
C LEU A 9 -4.60 -5.14 -0.30
N PHE A 10 -4.59 -3.84 -0.60
CA PHE A 10 -5.77 -3.10 -1.02
C PHE A 10 -5.44 -2.39 -2.33
N GLU A 11 -6.17 -2.73 -3.39
CA GLU A 11 -6.05 -2.04 -4.66
C GLU A 11 -6.74 -0.68 -4.59
N VAL A 12 -5.98 0.37 -4.91
CA VAL A 12 -6.47 1.75 -4.84
C VAL A 12 -5.99 2.57 -6.03
N ALA A 13 -6.83 3.50 -6.47
CA ALA A 13 -6.51 4.49 -7.48
C ALA A 13 -6.42 5.88 -6.84
N LEU A 14 -5.47 6.70 -7.30
CA LEU A 14 -5.38 8.09 -6.89
C LEU A 14 -6.60 8.84 -7.43
N LYS A 15 -7.39 9.40 -6.52
CA LYS A 15 -8.54 10.26 -6.85
C LYS A 15 -8.14 11.72 -6.91
N GLU A 16 -7.32 12.17 -5.97
CA GLU A 16 -6.99 13.59 -5.83
C GLU A 16 -5.61 13.78 -5.20
N ARG A 17 -4.88 14.79 -5.70
CA ARG A 17 -3.66 15.30 -5.08
C ARG A 17 -3.86 16.74 -4.63
N ARG A 18 -3.73 16.99 -3.33
CA ARG A 18 -3.77 18.34 -2.74
C ARG A 18 -2.38 18.74 -2.26
N VAL A 19 -1.93 19.93 -2.66
CA VAL A 19 -0.72 20.55 -2.10
C VAL A 19 -1.12 21.28 -0.83
N LEU A 20 -0.56 20.89 0.32
CA LEU A 20 -0.83 21.54 1.61
C LEU A 20 0.26 22.55 1.95
N SER A 21 1.50 22.27 1.56
CA SER A 21 2.67 23.15 1.69
C SER A 21 3.72 22.77 0.63
N PRO A 22 4.83 23.51 0.50
CA PRO A 22 5.91 23.17 -0.45
C PRO A 22 6.50 21.76 -0.28
N SER A 23 6.39 21.16 0.91
CA SER A 23 6.95 19.83 1.23
C SER A 23 5.88 18.83 1.70
N LEU A 24 4.59 19.17 1.64
CA LEU A 24 3.52 18.32 2.12
C LEU A 24 2.38 18.23 1.10
N HIS A 25 2.15 17.01 0.62
CA HIS A 25 1.01 16.67 -0.22
C HIS A 25 0.07 15.72 0.52
N ARG A 26 -1.23 15.92 0.32
CA ARG A 26 -2.27 14.96 0.68
C ARG A 26 -2.72 14.24 -0.59
N LEU A 27 -2.65 12.92 -0.56
CA LEU A 27 -3.13 12.04 -1.63
C LEU A 27 -4.42 11.38 -1.15
N VAL A 28 -5.49 11.52 -1.94
CA VAL A 28 -6.78 10.88 -1.68
C VAL A 28 -6.92 9.71 -2.63
N PHE A 29 -7.16 8.53 -2.06
CA PHE A 29 -7.30 7.28 -2.80
C PHE A 29 -8.75 6.80 -2.82
N THR A 30 -9.13 6.05 -3.85
CA THR A 30 -10.45 5.44 -4.00
C THR A 30 -10.32 4.03 -4.59
N GLY A 31 -11.38 3.23 -4.56
CA GLY A 31 -11.38 1.85 -5.03
C GLY A 31 -12.34 0.98 -4.23
N ALA A 32 -12.71 -0.18 -4.79
CA ALA A 32 -13.64 -1.10 -4.14
C ALA A 32 -13.10 -1.66 -2.81
N ASP A 33 -11.77 -1.79 -2.71
CA ASP A 33 -11.10 -2.32 -1.52
C ASP A 33 -10.97 -1.30 -0.38
N VAL A 34 -11.16 0.00 -0.64
CA VAL A 34 -11.09 1.05 0.40
C VAL A 34 -12.13 0.79 1.49
N ALA A 35 -13.33 0.33 1.14
CA ALA A 35 -14.38 0.00 2.10
C ALA A 35 -14.04 -1.16 3.04
N ARG A 36 -12.97 -1.91 2.74
CA ARG A 36 -12.50 -3.07 3.52
C ARG A 36 -11.30 -2.71 4.40
N MET A 37 -10.75 -1.50 4.26
CA MET A 37 -9.65 -1.01 5.07
C MET A 37 -10.14 -0.71 6.48
N LYS A 38 -9.31 -1.03 7.48
CA LYS A 38 -9.55 -0.64 8.86
C LYS A 38 -8.78 0.64 9.17
N THR A 39 -9.41 1.52 9.94
CA THR A 39 -8.79 2.73 10.49
C THR A 39 -9.03 2.71 12.00
N GLU A 40 -8.02 2.23 12.73
CA GLU A 40 -8.05 1.97 14.17
C GLU A 40 -7.58 3.17 15.00
N GLY A 41 -7.09 4.25 14.36
CA GLY A 41 -6.73 5.47 15.05
C GLY A 41 -5.98 6.50 14.19
N PRO A 42 -5.72 7.70 14.76
CA PRO A 42 -4.89 8.71 14.13
C PRO A 42 -3.49 8.19 13.83
N ASP A 43 -2.90 8.67 12.73
CA ASP A 43 -1.55 8.33 12.29
C ASP A 43 -1.28 6.82 12.11
N GLN A 44 -2.34 6.03 11.84
CA GLN A 44 -2.19 4.61 11.52
C GLN A 44 -1.23 4.43 10.35
N ARG A 45 -0.16 3.67 10.58
CA ARG A 45 0.88 3.40 9.58
C ARG A 45 0.37 2.38 8.56
N ILE A 46 0.58 2.71 7.29
CA ILE A 46 0.34 1.82 6.15
C ILE A 46 1.63 1.61 5.37
N LYS A 47 1.61 0.60 4.50
CA LYS A 47 2.65 0.35 3.50
C LYS A 47 2.08 0.71 2.13
N VAL A 48 2.82 1.51 1.37
CA VAL A 48 2.53 1.82 -0.04
C VAL A 48 3.64 1.21 -0.87
N PHE A 49 3.25 0.47 -1.90
CA PHE A 49 4.17 -0.11 -2.89
C PHE A 49 4.16 0.78 -4.14
N PHE A 50 5.33 0.96 -4.74
CA PHE A 50 5.49 1.73 -5.97
C PHE A 50 5.89 0.81 -7.13
N PRO A 51 5.40 1.08 -8.34
CA PRO A 51 5.79 0.30 -9.51
C PRO A 51 7.29 0.43 -9.79
N LEU A 52 7.88 -0.62 -10.34
CA LEU A 52 9.21 -0.56 -10.93
C LEU A 52 9.17 0.18 -12.28
N PRO A 53 10.33 0.63 -12.83
CA PRO A 53 10.37 1.26 -14.15
C PRO A 53 9.70 0.39 -15.23
N GLY A 54 8.76 0.97 -15.97
CA GLY A 54 8.02 0.27 -17.02
C GLY A 54 6.77 -0.49 -16.54
N GLN A 55 6.44 -0.46 -15.24
CA GLN A 55 5.20 -1.00 -14.70
C GLN A 55 4.16 0.09 -14.46
N ASP A 56 2.90 -0.19 -14.77
CA ASP A 56 1.76 0.69 -14.46
C ASP A 56 1.34 0.59 -12.99
N ALA A 57 1.54 -0.57 -12.37
CA ALA A 57 1.21 -0.88 -10.99
C ALA A 57 2.28 -1.82 -10.38
N PRO A 58 2.52 -1.76 -9.05
CA PRO A 58 3.45 -2.67 -8.39
C PRO A 58 2.90 -4.11 -8.41
N ASP A 59 3.73 -5.07 -8.83
CA ASP A 59 3.41 -6.49 -8.70
C ASP A 59 3.82 -7.00 -7.31
N VAL A 60 2.85 -7.09 -6.41
CA VAL A 60 3.06 -7.55 -5.03
C VAL A 60 2.40 -8.91 -4.84
N PRO A 61 3.12 -9.93 -4.33
CA PRO A 61 2.52 -11.21 -3.98
C PRO A 61 1.31 -11.00 -3.06
N SER A 62 0.24 -11.76 -3.26
CA SER A 62 -0.95 -11.75 -2.40
C SER A 62 -1.06 -13.05 -1.60
N GLY A 63 -1.99 -13.09 -0.64
CA GLY A 63 -2.22 -14.27 0.22
C GLY A 63 -1.57 -14.15 1.59
N GLU A 64 -1.65 -15.23 2.37
CA GLU A 64 -1.22 -15.25 3.77
C GLU A 64 0.30 -15.11 3.94
N ASP A 65 1.06 -15.64 2.99
CA ASP A 65 2.51 -15.70 2.95
C ASP A 65 3.14 -14.56 2.12
N TRP A 66 2.33 -13.55 1.77
CA TRP A 66 2.73 -12.47 0.85
C TRP A 66 4.07 -11.84 1.20
N TYR A 67 4.34 -11.63 2.50
CA TYR A 67 5.54 -10.94 2.95
C TYR A 67 6.79 -11.80 2.79
N ALA A 68 6.68 -13.10 3.02
CA ALA A 68 7.78 -14.04 2.80
C ALA A 68 8.14 -14.06 1.30
N ARG A 69 7.12 -14.22 0.44
CA ARG A 69 7.30 -14.21 -1.02
C ARG A 69 7.87 -12.88 -1.52
N TYR A 70 7.39 -11.75 -1.00
CA TYR A 70 7.94 -10.43 -1.32
C TYR A 70 9.43 -10.31 -0.94
N ARG A 71 9.84 -10.90 0.19
CA ARG A 71 11.23 -10.93 0.68
C ARG A 71 12.12 -11.89 -0.11
N GLU A 72 11.56 -12.79 -0.91
CA GLU A 72 12.29 -13.73 -1.77
C GLU A 72 12.51 -13.18 -3.18
N LEU A 73 11.71 -12.18 -3.61
CA LEU A 73 11.88 -11.51 -4.91
C LEU A 73 13.33 -11.00 -5.08
N ALA A 74 13.88 -11.10 -6.29
CA ALA A 74 15.14 -10.45 -6.62
C ALA A 74 15.03 -8.94 -6.43
N ASP A 75 16.13 -8.25 -6.13
CA ASP A 75 16.10 -6.82 -5.77
C ASP A 75 15.58 -5.93 -6.92
N ASP A 76 15.80 -6.33 -8.17
CA ASP A 76 15.31 -5.67 -9.37
C ASP A 76 13.83 -5.98 -9.69
N GLN A 77 13.25 -6.98 -9.03
CA GLN A 77 11.85 -7.40 -9.16
C GLN A 77 11.00 -7.01 -7.96
N ARG A 78 11.62 -6.59 -6.85
CA ARG A 78 10.93 -6.27 -5.60
C ARG A 78 10.39 -4.84 -5.60
N PRO A 79 9.06 -4.62 -5.62
CA PRO A 79 8.50 -3.27 -5.64
C PRO A 79 8.91 -2.45 -4.40
N PRO A 80 9.37 -1.20 -4.54
CA PRO A 80 9.74 -0.39 -3.39
C PRO A 80 8.58 -0.16 -2.43
N MET A 81 8.76 -0.58 -1.17
CA MET A 81 7.81 -0.33 -0.09
C MET A 81 8.20 0.90 0.74
N ARG A 82 7.25 1.79 1.01
CA ARG A 82 7.42 2.94 1.92
C ARG A 82 6.30 2.99 2.96
N THR A 83 6.60 3.61 4.09
CA THR A 83 5.63 3.81 5.17
C THR A 83 5.04 5.21 5.12
N TYR A 84 3.71 5.29 5.18
CA TYR A 84 2.92 6.51 5.28
C TYR A 84 1.89 6.37 6.41
N THR A 85 1.17 7.45 6.72
CA THR A 85 0.04 7.43 7.66
C THR A 85 -1.28 7.73 6.97
N LEU A 86 -2.36 7.11 7.44
CA LEU A 86 -3.74 7.48 7.07
C LEU A 86 -4.16 8.74 7.83
N ARG A 87 -4.93 9.61 7.16
CA ARG A 87 -5.46 10.88 7.69
C ARG A 87 -6.90 11.12 7.28
#